data_AF-A0A9W6QMN4-F1
#
_entry.id   AF-A0A9W6QMN4-F1
#
_cell.length_a   1.000
_cell.length_b   1.000
_cell.length_c   1.000
_cell.angle_alpha   90.00
_cell.angle_beta   90.00
_cell.angle_gamma   90.00
#
_symmetry.space_group_name_H-M   'P 1'
#
loop_
_entity.id
_entity.type
_entity.pdbx_description
1 polymer ?
#
loop_
_entity_poly.entity_id
_entity_poly.type
_entity_poly.pdbx_seq_one_letter_code
_entity_poly.pdbx_strand_id
1 'polypeptide(L)'
;MSLTPDAVRAVTFDKAPFGKRGYHEDQVDAFLDKVEAALEGRGKLTVTEVREAEFDAAPLVKRGYNEDQVDEFLDSVAVELEARAAEDALKVIPANSEAPYLPLPPAPPGTRGYHPTDVERLAHLLDRAANEHGAGPTADQVENLRLGLSAYPGQGYHPDAVDAIKSAWLTELRRRR
;
A
#
# COMPACT_ATOMS: atom_id res chain seq x y z
N MET A 1 6.63 -11.98 12.67
CA MET A 1 7.56 -12.87 11.93
C MET A 1 7.22 -12.70 10.48
N SER A 2 8.17 -12.31 9.63
CA SER A 2 7.93 -12.17 8.19
C SER A 2 7.71 -13.55 7.57
N LEU A 3 6.69 -13.69 6.74
CA LEU A 3 6.39 -14.97 6.09
C LEU A 3 7.37 -15.18 4.92
N THR A 4 8.31 -16.12 5.05
CA THR A 4 9.30 -16.41 4.00
C THR A 4 8.82 -17.54 3.08
N PRO A 5 9.28 -17.61 1.81
CA PRO A 5 8.94 -18.71 0.91
C PRO A 5 9.27 -20.10 1.50
N ASP A 6 10.38 -20.19 2.23
CA ASP A 6 10.78 -21.41 2.94
C ASP A 6 9.78 -21.81 4.04
N ALA A 7 9.21 -20.81 4.74
CA ALA A 7 8.17 -21.05 5.74
C ALA A 7 6.84 -21.51 5.11
N VAL A 8 6.50 -21.00 3.91
CA VAL A 8 5.35 -21.51 3.14
C VAL A 8 5.57 -22.96 2.77
N ARG A 9 6.77 -23.31 2.32
CA ARG A 9 7.10 -24.68 1.90
C ARG A 9 7.21 -25.68 3.06
N ALA A 10 7.54 -25.19 4.25
CA ALA A 10 7.61 -26.00 5.47
C ALA A 10 6.27 -26.11 6.20
N VAL A 11 5.22 -25.37 5.77
CA VAL A 11 3.91 -25.44 6.40
C VAL A 11 3.33 -26.85 6.23
N THR A 12 2.72 -27.37 7.28
CA THR A 12 1.98 -28.63 7.23
C THR A 12 0.68 -28.41 7.97
N PHE A 13 -0.43 -28.71 7.30
CA PHE A 13 -1.76 -28.62 7.90
C PHE A 13 -2.19 -29.98 8.46
N ASP A 14 -2.84 -29.96 9.61
CA ASP A 14 -3.49 -31.11 10.19
C ASP A 14 -4.71 -31.53 9.37
N LYS A 15 -5.14 -32.77 9.57
CA LYS A 15 -6.39 -33.27 9.00
C LYS A 15 -7.59 -32.58 9.65
N ALA A 16 -8.64 -32.39 8.86
CA ALA A 16 -9.89 -31.83 9.35
C ALA A 16 -10.42 -32.57 10.59
N PRO A 17 -11.01 -31.82 11.55
CA PRO A 17 -11.53 -32.40 12.79
C PRO A 17 -12.63 -33.42 12.51
N PHE A 18 -12.83 -34.33 13.47
CA PHE A 18 -13.76 -35.44 13.30
C PHE A 18 -15.19 -34.93 12.98
N GLY A 19 -15.75 -35.36 11.84
CA GLY A 19 -17.08 -34.96 11.38
C GLY A 19 -17.08 -33.82 10.35
N LYS A 20 -15.95 -33.15 10.10
CA LYS A 20 -15.76 -32.23 8.96
C LYS A 20 -14.99 -32.93 7.84
N ARG A 21 -15.22 -32.50 6.60
CA ARG A 21 -14.50 -33.01 5.42
C ARG A 21 -13.17 -32.30 5.22
N GLY A 22 -13.08 -31.00 5.55
CA GLY A 22 -11.90 -30.19 5.28
C GLY A 22 -11.80 -29.74 3.83
N TYR A 23 -10.81 -28.90 3.56
CA TYR A 23 -10.47 -28.48 2.20
C TYR A 23 -9.73 -29.55 1.42
N HIS A 24 -9.96 -29.56 0.11
CA HIS A 24 -9.32 -30.46 -0.82
C HIS A 24 -7.81 -30.20 -0.88
N GLU A 25 -7.03 -31.19 -0.41
CA GLU A 25 -5.57 -31.08 -0.28
C GLU A 25 -4.91 -30.61 -1.57
N ASP A 26 -5.24 -31.25 -2.70
CA ASP A 26 -4.63 -30.89 -3.99
C ASP A 26 -4.95 -29.44 -4.44
N GLN A 27 -6.09 -28.87 -4.02
CA GLN A 27 -6.42 -27.47 -4.36
C GLN A 27 -5.66 -26.49 -3.48
N VAL A 28 -5.53 -26.82 -2.19
CA VAL A 28 -4.75 -26.03 -1.24
C VAL A 28 -3.27 -26.04 -1.64
N ASP A 29 -2.71 -27.21 -1.94
CA ASP A 29 -1.32 -27.37 -2.36
C ASP A 29 -1.03 -26.57 -3.65
N ALA A 30 -1.90 -26.68 -4.66
CA ALA A 30 -1.76 -25.92 -5.90
C ALA A 30 -1.88 -24.40 -5.69
N PHE A 31 -2.60 -23.97 -4.65
CA PHE A 31 -2.68 -22.56 -4.28
C PHE A 31 -1.42 -22.10 -3.54
N LEU A 32 -0.89 -22.93 -2.64
CA LEU A 32 0.39 -22.67 -1.97
C LEU A 32 1.54 -22.51 -2.97
N ASP A 33 1.58 -23.30 -4.04
CA ASP A 33 2.57 -23.14 -5.13
C ASP A 33 2.50 -21.74 -5.76
N LYS A 34 1.29 -21.19 -5.93
CA LYS A 34 1.09 -19.83 -6.47
C LYS A 34 1.54 -18.77 -5.47
N VAL A 35 1.25 -18.98 -4.18
CA VAL A 35 1.70 -18.10 -3.09
C VAL A 35 3.23 -18.08 -3.02
N GLU A 36 3.88 -19.24 -3.06
CA GLU A 36 5.34 -19.35 -3.09
C GLU A 36 5.92 -18.58 -4.29
N ALA A 37 5.41 -18.82 -5.49
CA ALA A 37 5.87 -18.12 -6.69
C ALA A 37 5.69 -16.59 -6.60
N ALA A 38 4.60 -16.11 -6.00
CA ALA A 38 4.37 -14.69 -5.77
C ALA A 38 5.34 -14.11 -4.73
N LEU A 39 5.62 -14.83 -3.65
CA LEU A 39 6.61 -14.43 -2.64
C LEU A 39 8.06 -14.48 -3.15
N GLU A 40 8.36 -15.28 -4.16
CA GLU A 40 9.64 -15.24 -4.88
C GLU A 40 9.73 -14.13 -5.94
N GLY A 41 8.63 -13.39 -6.19
CA GLY A 41 8.55 -12.37 -7.23
C GLY A 41 8.48 -12.95 -8.66
N ARG A 42 8.16 -14.25 -8.80
CA ARG A 42 8.03 -14.96 -10.09
C ARG A 42 6.58 -15.08 -10.55
N GLY A 43 5.62 -14.88 -9.66
CA GLY A 43 4.18 -14.96 -9.92
C GLY A 43 3.46 -13.64 -9.70
N LYS A 44 2.25 -13.53 -10.28
CA LYS A 44 1.28 -12.46 -9.96
C LYS A 44 0.18 -13.10 -9.13
N LEU A 45 0.12 -12.75 -7.84
CA LEU A 45 -0.96 -13.10 -6.94
C LEU A 45 -1.33 -11.85 -6.15
N THR A 46 -2.59 -11.45 -6.20
CA THR A 46 -3.07 -10.25 -5.50
C THR A 46 -3.61 -10.61 -4.11
N VAL A 47 -3.60 -9.63 -3.19
CA VAL A 47 -4.18 -9.78 -1.85
C VAL A 47 -5.67 -10.18 -1.94
N THR A 48 -6.39 -9.61 -2.90
CA THR A 48 -7.80 -9.95 -3.16
C THR A 48 -7.96 -11.40 -3.56
N GLU A 49 -7.13 -11.92 -4.47
CA GLU A 49 -7.17 -13.34 -4.86
C GLU A 49 -6.88 -14.29 -3.71
N VAL A 50 -6.08 -13.88 -2.71
CA VAL A 50 -5.85 -14.68 -1.50
C VAL A 50 -7.06 -14.67 -0.58
N ARG A 51 -7.68 -13.50 -0.38
CA ARG A 51 -8.86 -13.36 0.50
C ARG A 51 -10.14 -13.97 -0.09
N GLU A 52 -10.25 -14.02 -1.41
CA GLU A 52 -11.37 -14.63 -2.13
C GLU A 52 -11.07 -16.08 -2.57
N ALA A 53 -9.98 -16.68 -2.09
CA ALA A 53 -9.66 -18.07 -2.39
C ALA A 53 -10.71 -18.99 -1.74
N GLU A 54 -11.45 -19.72 -2.57
CA GLU A 54 -12.38 -20.76 -2.13
C GLU A 54 -11.86 -22.14 -2.56
N PHE A 55 -11.92 -23.11 -1.65
CA PHE A 55 -11.54 -24.50 -1.91
C PHE A 55 -12.73 -25.44 -1.76
N ASP A 56 -12.81 -26.43 -2.64
CA ASP A 56 -13.84 -27.47 -2.53
C ASP A 56 -13.61 -28.37 -1.30
N ALA A 57 -14.70 -28.99 -0.84
CA ALA A 57 -14.62 -30.00 0.21
C ALA A 57 -13.90 -31.27 -0.27
N ALA A 58 -13.03 -31.83 0.57
CA ALA A 58 -12.24 -33.01 0.25
C ALA A 58 -13.10 -34.23 -0.16
N PRO A 59 -12.58 -35.14 -1.02
CA PRO A 59 -13.33 -36.29 -1.52
C PRO A 59 -13.87 -37.17 -0.39
N LEU A 60 -15.04 -37.78 -0.56
CA LEU A 60 -15.73 -38.58 0.49
C LEU A 60 -14.88 -39.71 1.10
N VAL A 61 -13.80 -40.13 0.42
CA VAL A 61 -12.92 -41.22 0.84
C VAL A 61 -11.75 -40.74 1.71
N LYS A 62 -11.44 -39.43 1.74
CA LYS A 62 -10.29 -38.84 2.44
C LYS A 62 -10.72 -37.67 3.33
N ARG A 63 -9.97 -37.45 4.42
CA ARG A 63 -10.07 -36.20 5.19
C ARG A 63 -9.11 -35.19 4.58
N GLY A 64 -9.65 -34.03 4.24
CA GLY A 64 -8.90 -32.88 3.76
C GLY A 64 -8.09 -32.19 4.85
N TYR A 65 -7.50 -31.06 4.48
CA TYR A 65 -6.84 -30.18 5.43
C TYR A 65 -7.87 -29.48 6.32
N ASN A 66 -7.43 -29.13 7.53
CA ASN A 66 -8.24 -28.35 8.46
C ASN A 66 -8.46 -26.94 7.89
N GLU A 67 -9.73 -26.63 7.60
CA GLU A 67 -10.17 -25.33 7.07
C GLU A 67 -9.66 -24.18 7.92
N ASP A 68 -9.79 -24.30 9.25
CA ASP A 68 -9.41 -23.24 10.19
C ASP A 68 -7.89 -22.93 10.14
N GLN A 69 -7.04 -23.93 9.90
CA GLN A 69 -5.59 -23.74 9.79
C GLN A 69 -5.18 -23.17 8.42
N VAL A 70 -5.88 -23.57 7.36
CA VAL A 70 -5.64 -23.04 6.01
C VAL A 70 -6.02 -21.57 5.98
N ASP A 71 -7.18 -21.21 6.52
CA ASP A 71 -7.66 -19.83 6.55
C ASP A 71 -6.74 -18.90 7.34
N GLU A 72 -6.31 -19.30 8.55
CA GLU A 72 -5.37 -18.52 9.36
C GLU A 72 -4.02 -18.30 8.64
N PHE A 73 -3.58 -19.31 7.91
CA PHE A 73 -2.37 -19.20 7.09
C PHE A 73 -2.57 -18.24 5.92
N LEU A 74 -3.70 -18.32 5.22
CA LEU A 74 -4.02 -17.40 4.11
C LEU A 74 -4.17 -15.95 4.57
N ASP A 75 -4.72 -15.70 5.75
CA ASP A 75 -4.73 -14.37 6.37
C ASP A 75 -3.31 -13.84 6.59
N SER A 76 -2.41 -14.69 7.09
CA SER A 76 -1.00 -14.33 7.29
C SER A 76 -0.30 -14.02 5.96
N VAL A 77 -0.58 -14.80 4.92
CA VAL A 77 -0.09 -14.56 3.54
C VAL A 77 -0.61 -13.22 3.01
N ALA A 78 -1.90 -12.94 3.20
CA ALA A 78 -2.52 -11.70 2.74
C ALA A 78 -1.88 -10.46 3.38
N VAL A 79 -1.60 -10.51 4.69
CA VAL A 79 -0.89 -9.43 5.40
C VAL A 79 0.53 -9.21 4.86
N GLU A 80 1.28 -10.29 4.61
CA GLU A 80 2.64 -10.18 4.05
C GLU A 80 2.63 -9.65 2.62
N LEU A 81 1.71 -10.11 1.77
CA LEU A 81 1.55 -9.60 0.41
C LEU A 81 1.13 -8.11 0.41
N GLU A 82 0.28 -7.69 1.34
CA GLU A 82 -0.11 -6.29 1.52
C GLU A 82 1.07 -5.43 1.96
N ALA A 83 1.87 -5.91 2.92
CA ALA A 83 3.10 -5.24 3.35
C ALA A 83 4.10 -5.11 2.20
N ARG A 84 4.29 -6.16 1.42
CA ARG A 84 5.18 -6.15 0.23
C ARG A 84 4.64 -5.29 -0.90
N ALA A 85 3.34 -5.29 -1.13
CA ALA A 85 2.72 -4.39 -2.11
C ALA A 85 2.85 -2.93 -1.67
N ALA A 86 2.77 -2.64 -0.37
CA ALA A 86 3.04 -1.31 0.17
C ALA A 86 4.54 -0.95 0.04
N GLU A 87 5.46 -1.89 0.29
CA GLU A 87 6.90 -1.69 0.07
C GLU A 87 7.24 -1.51 -1.42
N ASP A 88 6.59 -2.25 -2.31
CA ASP A 88 6.72 -2.10 -3.76
C ASP A 88 6.11 -0.77 -4.20
N ALA A 89 4.95 -0.37 -3.67
CA ALA A 89 4.39 0.97 -3.90
C ALA A 89 5.29 2.10 -3.38
N LEU A 90 6.07 1.86 -2.31
CA LEU A 90 7.08 2.80 -1.81
C LEU A 90 8.39 2.78 -2.63
N LYS A 91 8.70 1.68 -3.34
CA LYS A 91 9.84 1.56 -4.27
C LYS A 91 9.51 2.03 -5.68
N VAL A 92 8.26 1.85 -6.09
CA VAL A 92 7.59 2.48 -7.24
C VAL A 92 7.16 3.88 -6.81
N ILE A 93 8.12 4.68 -6.33
CA ILE A 93 8.07 6.11 -6.60
C ILE A 93 8.74 6.22 -7.97
N PRO A 94 7.98 6.25 -9.07
CA PRO A 94 8.61 6.45 -10.36
C PRO A 94 9.36 7.77 -10.28
N ALA A 95 10.64 7.76 -10.62
CA ALA A 95 11.43 8.97 -10.78
C ALA A 95 10.83 9.92 -11.86
N ASN A 96 9.73 9.54 -12.51
CA ASN A 96 8.81 10.39 -13.25
C ASN A 96 7.40 9.74 -13.34
N SER A 97 6.37 10.44 -12.84
CA SER A 97 4.91 10.35 -13.18
C SER A 97 3.95 9.97 -12.04
N GLU A 98 2.92 10.82 -11.86
CA GLU A 98 1.73 10.70 -10.98
C GLU A 98 1.86 11.14 -9.51
N ALA A 99 2.54 12.26 -9.27
CA ALA A 99 1.92 13.24 -8.37
C ALA A 99 0.70 13.84 -9.10
N PRO A 100 -0.43 14.15 -8.43
CA PRO A 100 -1.44 15.00 -9.04
C PRO A 100 -0.75 16.29 -9.48
N TYR A 101 -0.67 16.52 -10.79
CA TYR A 101 -0.07 17.72 -11.34
C TYR A 101 -0.92 18.90 -10.91
N LEU A 102 -0.60 19.49 -9.77
CA LEU A 102 -1.06 20.81 -9.43
C LEU A 102 -0.56 21.72 -10.55
N PRO A 103 -1.44 22.38 -11.32
CA PRO A 103 -1.04 23.30 -12.40
C PRO A 103 -0.51 24.60 -11.77
N LEU A 104 0.54 24.46 -10.97
CA LEU A 104 1.23 25.54 -10.32
C LEU A 104 2.11 26.20 -11.36
N PRO A 105 2.00 27.53 -11.52
CA PRO A 105 2.87 28.23 -12.44
C PRO A 105 4.33 28.05 -11.98
N PRO A 106 5.28 27.94 -12.94
CA PRO A 106 6.69 28.00 -12.60
C PRO A 106 7.01 29.35 -11.93
N ALA A 107 8.06 29.37 -11.10
CA ALA A 107 8.47 30.60 -10.45
C ALA A 107 8.82 31.69 -11.48
N PRO A 108 8.37 32.93 -11.28
CA PRO A 108 8.64 34.02 -12.20
C PRO A 108 10.14 34.32 -12.24
N PRO A 109 10.66 34.85 -13.36
CA PRO A 109 12.06 35.20 -13.47
C PRO A 109 12.46 36.21 -12.39
N GLY A 110 13.53 35.90 -11.65
CA GLY A 110 13.99 36.70 -10.51
C GLY A 110 13.50 36.22 -9.14
N THR A 111 12.52 35.33 -9.08
CA THR A 111 12.00 34.76 -7.84
C THR A 111 12.49 33.33 -7.65
N ARG A 112 12.93 32.98 -6.44
CA ARG A 112 13.25 31.59 -6.10
C ARG A 112 11.97 30.85 -5.77
N GLY A 113 11.64 29.85 -6.58
CA GLY A 113 10.51 28.96 -6.32
C GLY A 113 10.81 27.92 -5.26
N TYR A 114 9.77 27.25 -4.77
CA TYR A 114 9.95 26.08 -3.92
C TYR A 114 10.48 24.90 -4.74
N HIS A 115 11.36 24.11 -4.13
CA HIS A 115 11.95 22.94 -4.77
C HIS A 115 10.86 21.92 -5.13
N PRO A 116 10.91 21.28 -6.32
CA PRO A 116 9.89 20.33 -6.75
C PRO A 116 9.62 19.24 -5.71
N THR A 117 10.68 18.63 -5.17
CA THR A 117 10.57 17.57 -4.16
C THR A 117 9.84 17.99 -2.88
N ASP A 118 9.97 19.24 -2.45
CA ASP A 118 9.27 19.73 -1.26
C ASP A 118 7.79 20.01 -1.56
N VAL A 119 7.49 20.46 -2.78
CA VAL A 119 6.11 20.67 -3.25
C VAL A 119 5.40 19.34 -3.51
N GLU A 120 6.12 18.34 -4.02
CA GLU A 120 5.61 16.97 -4.16
C GLU A 120 5.29 16.36 -2.80
N ARG A 121 6.18 16.53 -1.80
CA ARG A 121 5.91 16.10 -0.42
C ARG A 121 4.66 16.78 0.15
N LEU A 122 4.47 18.07 -0.12
CA LEU A 122 3.25 18.79 0.25
C LEU A 122 2.02 18.18 -0.44
N ALA A 123 2.07 17.93 -1.76
CA ALA A 123 0.97 17.36 -2.52
C ALA A 123 0.54 15.98 -1.98
N HIS A 124 1.50 15.11 -1.66
CA HIS A 124 1.20 13.82 -1.04
C HIS A 124 0.52 13.94 0.32
N LEU A 125 0.93 14.91 1.15
CA LEU A 125 0.29 15.14 2.44
C LEU A 125 -1.15 15.67 2.28
N LEU A 126 -1.39 16.53 1.29
CA LEU A 126 -2.72 17.05 1.01
C LEU A 126 -3.66 15.96 0.46
N ASP A 127 -3.18 15.10 -0.44
CA ASP A 127 -3.97 13.96 -0.95
C ASP A 127 -4.36 13.00 0.18
N ARG A 128 -3.39 12.66 1.03
CA ARG A 128 -3.60 11.83 2.21
C ARG A 128 -4.63 12.46 3.17
N ALA A 129 -4.55 13.76 3.40
CA ALA A 129 -5.51 14.49 4.21
C ALA A 129 -6.93 14.56 3.59
N ALA A 130 -7.03 14.50 2.26
CA ALA A 130 -8.30 14.46 1.54
C ALA A 130 -8.99 13.10 1.65
N ASN A 131 -8.21 12.03 1.57
CA ASN A 131 -8.71 10.66 1.41
C ASN A 131 -8.83 9.90 2.75
N GLU A 132 -7.94 10.13 3.71
CA GLU A 132 -7.97 9.45 5.02
C GLU A 132 -8.73 10.25 6.08
N HIS A 133 -9.99 9.88 6.34
CA HIS A 133 -10.81 10.49 7.39
C HIS A 133 -10.30 10.06 8.78
N GLY A 134 -9.74 11.01 9.55
CA GLY A 134 -9.36 10.85 10.96
C GLY A 134 -7.93 10.35 11.25
N ALA A 135 -7.23 9.84 10.24
CA ALA A 135 -5.82 9.42 10.32
C ALA A 135 -4.87 10.22 9.40
N GLY A 136 -5.41 11.15 8.61
CA GLY A 136 -4.63 12.05 7.77
C GLY A 136 -3.81 13.09 8.56
N PRO A 137 -2.82 13.73 7.92
CA PRO A 137 -1.94 14.68 8.60
C PRO A 137 -2.72 15.87 9.19
N THR A 138 -2.37 16.25 10.42
CA THR A 138 -3.04 17.35 11.12
C THR A 138 -2.67 18.71 10.52
N ALA A 139 -3.52 19.71 10.73
CA ALA A 139 -3.24 21.08 10.29
C ALA A 139 -1.85 21.57 10.76
N ASP A 140 -1.44 21.22 11.99
CA ASP A 140 -0.11 21.51 12.52
C ASP A 140 1.03 20.85 11.73
N GLN A 141 0.84 19.62 11.23
CA GLN A 141 1.85 18.94 10.41
C GLN A 141 2.01 19.59 9.04
N VAL A 142 0.90 20.03 8.43
CA VAL A 142 0.91 20.79 7.18
C VAL A 142 1.54 22.17 7.39
N GLU A 143 1.21 22.86 8.47
CA GLU A 143 1.74 24.19 8.81
C GLU A 143 3.25 24.16 9.02
N ASN A 144 3.76 23.15 9.75
CA ASN A 144 5.19 23.01 10.05
C ASN A 144 6.04 22.43 8.90
N LEU A 145 5.44 22.12 7.75
CA LEU A 145 6.20 21.67 6.59
C LEU A 145 7.16 22.77 6.12
N ARG A 146 8.47 22.49 6.19
CA ARG A 146 9.51 23.36 5.65
C ARG A 146 9.68 23.08 4.16
N LEU A 147 9.24 24.02 3.34
CA LEU A 147 9.48 24.00 1.90
C LEU A 147 10.83 24.67 1.62
N GLY A 148 11.76 23.94 1.02
CA GLY A 148 13.06 24.48 0.61
C GLY A 148 12.92 25.36 -0.63
N LEU A 149 13.63 26.49 -0.64
CA LEU A 149 13.75 27.32 -1.84
C LEU A 149 14.78 26.72 -2.80
N SER A 150 14.53 26.85 -4.09
CA SER A 150 15.47 26.46 -5.14
C SER A 150 16.78 27.26 -5.05
N ALA A 151 17.87 26.63 -5.47
CA ALA A 151 19.20 27.24 -5.45
C ALA A 151 19.31 28.44 -6.40
N TYR A 152 18.54 28.43 -7.50
CA TYR A 152 18.58 29.43 -8.56
C TYR A 152 17.23 30.11 -8.78
N PRO A 153 17.21 31.45 -8.96
CA PRO A 153 15.97 32.17 -9.29
C PRO A 153 15.39 31.70 -10.64
N GLY A 154 14.07 31.67 -10.74
CA GLY A 154 13.35 31.14 -11.92
C GLY A 154 13.20 29.62 -11.95
N GLN A 155 13.70 28.89 -10.93
CA GLN A 155 13.49 27.45 -10.79
C GLN A 155 12.50 27.12 -9.68
N GLY A 156 11.79 26.01 -9.85
CA GLY A 156 10.81 25.52 -8.90
C GLY A 156 9.42 26.13 -9.09
N TYR A 157 8.53 25.85 -8.14
CA TYR A 157 7.15 26.29 -8.19
C TYR A 157 6.98 27.69 -7.58
N HIS A 158 6.05 28.47 -8.14
CA HIS A 158 5.77 29.83 -7.68
C HIS A 158 5.40 29.85 -6.17
N PRO A 159 6.12 30.61 -5.33
CA PRO A 159 5.92 30.58 -3.89
C PRO A 159 4.51 31.01 -3.48
N ASP A 160 4.01 32.13 -4.01
CA ASP A 160 2.65 32.60 -3.71
C ASP A 160 1.54 31.60 -4.07
N ALA A 161 1.71 30.85 -5.16
CA ALA A 161 0.73 29.86 -5.58
C ALA A 161 0.73 28.62 -4.66
N VAL A 162 1.92 28.19 -4.22
CA VAL A 162 2.07 27.10 -3.24
C VAL A 162 1.53 27.51 -1.87
N ASP A 163 1.85 28.72 -1.42
CA ASP A 163 1.39 29.26 -0.14
C ASP A 163 -0.14 29.47 -0.14
N ALA A 164 -0.74 29.85 -1.26
CA ALA A 164 -2.19 29.94 -1.41
C ALA A 164 -2.89 28.58 -1.26
N ILE A 165 -2.34 27.52 -1.86
CA ILE A 165 -2.88 26.15 -1.72
C ILE A 165 -2.76 25.68 -0.26
N LYS A 166 -1.59 25.87 0.35
CA LYS A 166 -1.34 25.53 1.75
C LYS A 166 -2.35 26.24 2.66
N SER A 167 -2.61 27.52 2.42
CA SER A 167 -3.56 28.33 3.20
C SER A 167 -5.02 27.89 3.04
N ALA A 168 -5.44 27.57 1.80
CA ALA A 168 -6.78 27.06 1.54
C ALA A 168 -7.02 25.72 2.25
N TRP A 169 -6.04 24.82 2.20
CA TRP A 169 -6.11 23.52 2.85
C TRP A 169 -6.06 23.61 4.38
N LEU A 170 -5.24 24.47 4.96
CA LEU A 170 -5.24 24.72 6.41
C LEU A 170 -6.60 25.24 6.89
N THR A 171 -7.25 26.09 6.10
CA THR A 171 -8.59 26.59 6.39
C THR A 171 -9.62 25.46 6.37
N GLU A 172 -9.55 24.59 5.36
CA GLU A 172 -10.45 23.45 5.22
C GLU A 172 -10.25 22.41 6.34
N LEU A 173 -9.00 22.07 6.68
CA LEU A 173 -8.71 21.14 7.78
C LEU A 173 -9.16 21.67 9.13
N ARG A 174 -9.03 22.98 9.38
CA ARG A 174 -9.57 23.62 10.57
C ARG A 174 -11.11 23.60 10.61
N ARG A 175 -11.76 23.59 9.45
CA ARG A 175 -13.22 23.49 9.32
C ARG A 175 -13.74 22.05 9.56
N ARG A 176 -12.93 21.05 9.22
CA ARG A 176 -13.27 19.61 9.36
C ARG A 176 -13.01 19.03 10.76
N ARG A 177 -12.44 19.82 11.67
CA ARG A 177 -12.13 19.42 13.04
C ARG A 177 -13.33 19.57 13.98
#